data_AF-A0A2T2RII1-F1
#
_entry.id   AF-A0A2T2RII1-F1
#
_cell.length_a   1.000
_cell.length_b   1.000
_cell.length_c   1.000
_cell.angle_alpha   90.00
_cell.angle_beta   90.00
_cell.angle_gamma   90.00
#
_symmetry.space_group_name_H-M   'P 1'
#
loop_
_entity.id
_entity.type
_entity.pdbx_description
1 polymer ?
#
loop_
_entity_poly.entity_id
_entity_poly.type
_entity_poly.pdbx_seq_one_letter_code
_entity_poly.pdbx_strand_id
1 'polypeptide(L)'
;MAAAGRAARRRAPRRRGRGVPPTPRASARAAKNHVYDEVVDLLRTLQPLNIRAGRDGNFAELVTEIREGYKRRPNLIKRLDRAGL
;
A
#
# COMPACT_ATOMS: atom_id res chain seq x y z
N MET A 1 37.46 -52.46 16.11
CA MET A 1 37.77 -51.48 17.19
C MET A 1 38.42 -50.28 16.51
N ALA A 2 38.06 -49.02 16.70
CA ALA A 2 37.29 -48.37 17.74
C ALA A 2 36.47 -47.20 17.13
N ALA A 3 35.34 -46.92 17.75
CA ALA A 3 34.53 -45.73 17.53
C ALA A 3 35.17 -44.53 18.24
N ALA A 4 35.18 -43.38 17.57
CA ALA A 4 35.27 -42.05 18.15
C ALA A 4 34.51 -41.14 17.17
N GLY A 5 33.58 -40.27 17.53
CA GLY A 5 33.35 -39.57 18.78
C GLY A 5 32.82 -38.20 18.35
N ARG A 6 31.57 -37.90 18.72
CA ARG A 6 30.84 -36.65 18.46
C ARG A 6 31.70 -35.38 18.61
N ALA A 7 31.48 -34.38 17.75
CA ALA A 7 31.03 -33.04 18.20
C ALA A 7 30.88 -32.04 17.04
N ALA A 8 29.67 -31.48 16.94
CA ALA A 8 29.36 -30.08 16.68
C ALA A 8 30.23 -29.28 15.70
N ARG A 9 29.60 -28.76 14.64
CA ARG A 9 29.18 -27.34 14.61
C ARG A 9 28.31 -27.05 13.39
N ARG A 10 27.06 -26.73 13.71
CA ARG A 10 26.07 -26.02 12.90
C ARG A 10 26.72 -24.92 12.05
N ARG A 11 26.56 -24.98 10.73
CA ARG A 11 26.62 -23.80 9.84
C ARG A 11 25.20 -23.48 9.40
N ALA A 12 24.51 -22.70 10.22
CA ALA A 12 23.26 -22.05 9.85
C ALA A 12 23.51 -21.01 8.73
N PRO A 13 22.50 -20.73 7.89
CA PRO A 13 22.66 -19.91 6.69
C PRO A 13 23.00 -18.45 7.03
N ARG A 14 23.82 -17.84 6.18
CA ARG A 14 24.13 -16.40 6.20
C ARG A 14 22.84 -15.59 5.97
N ARG A 15 22.15 -15.22 7.05
CA ARG A 15 21.23 -14.07 7.06
C ARG A 15 22.05 -12.80 6.84
N ARG A 16 22.28 -12.44 5.57
CA ARG A 16 22.67 -11.07 5.17
C ARG A 16 21.47 -10.44 4.51
N GLY A 17 20.92 -9.47 5.22
CA GLY A 17 19.71 -8.74 4.89
C GLY A 17 19.16 -8.10 6.15
N ARG A 18 20.03 -7.39 6.89
CA ARG A 18 19.61 -6.51 7.98
C ARG A 18 18.93 -5.33 7.29
N GLY A 19 17.67 -5.53 6.89
CA GLY A 19 16.79 -4.43 6.53
C GLY A 19 16.74 -3.53 7.75
N VAL A 20 17.31 -2.33 7.64
CA VAL A 20 17.16 -1.30 8.67
C VAL A 20 15.66 -1.17 8.90
N PRO A 21 15.12 -1.45 10.10
CA PRO A 21 13.70 -1.27 10.32
C PRO A 21 13.40 0.19 9.99
N PRO A 22 12.43 0.47 9.11
CA PRO A 22 12.12 1.83 8.74
C PRO A 22 11.86 2.62 10.03
N THR A 23 12.47 3.81 10.12
CA THR A 23 12.24 4.68 11.27
C THR A 23 10.73 4.92 11.41
N PRO A 24 10.18 5.14 12.62
CA PRO A 24 8.74 5.25 12.82
C PRO A 24 8.05 6.24 11.87
N ARG A 25 8.76 7.30 11.47
CA ARG A 25 8.32 8.27 10.45
C ARG A 25 8.26 7.67 9.04
N ALA A 26 9.24 6.87 8.63
CA ALA A 26 9.24 6.18 7.33
C ALA A 26 8.15 5.09 7.28
N SER A 27 7.96 4.33 8.36
CA SER A 27 6.91 3.31 8.50
C SER A 27 5.52 3.94 8.45
N ALA A 28 5.31 5.04 9.17
CA ALA A 28 4.06 5.78 9.15
C ALA A 28 3.77 6.41 7.78
N ARG A 29 4.81 6.84 7.04
CA ARG A 29 4.67 7.36 5.68
C ARG A 29 4.32 6.25 4.69
N ALA A 30 4.94 5.08 4.80
CA ALA A 30 4.64 3.91 3.98
C ALA A 30 3.21 3.40 4.22
N ALA A 31 2.78 3.30 5.48
CA ALA A 31 1.42 2.92 5.83
C ALA A 31 0.38 3.92 5.29
N LYS A 32 0.63 5.23 5.40
CA LYS A 32 -0.25 6.26 4.83
C LYS A 32 -0.32 6.21 3.30
N ASN A 33 0.78 5.87 2.64
CA ASN A 33 0.80 5.70 1.20
C ASN A 33 -0.06 4.49 0.79
N HIS A 34 -0.04 3.40 1.55
CA HIS A 34 -0.87 2.21 1.34
C HIS A 34 -2.36 2.55 1.41
N VAL A 35 -2.78 3.33 2.42
CA VAL A 35 -4.18 3.75 2.59
C VAL A 35 -4.69 4.53 1.37
N TYR A 36 -3.87 5.40 0.79
CA TYR A 36 -4.27 6.13 -0.43
C TYR A 36 -4.35 5.22 -1.68
N ASP A 37 -3.52 4.18 -1.75
CA ASP A 37 -3.61 3.21 -2.85
C ASP A 37 -4.91 2.38 -2.70
N GLU A 38 -5.25 1.95 -1.48
CA GLU A 38 -6.53 1.27 -1.19
C GLU A 38 -7.75 2.13 -1.53
N VAL A 39 -7.72 3.43 -1.20
CA VAL A 39 -8.82 4.36 -1.54
C VAL A 39 -9.01 4.45 -3.06
N VAL A 40 -7.90 4.54 -3.81
CA VAL A 40 -7.95 4.60 -5.27
C VAL A 40 -8.49 3.29 -5.85
N ASP A 41 -8.04 2.15 -5.36
CA ASP A 41 -8.53 0.83 -5.81
C ASP A 41 -10.02 0.64 -5.52
N LEU A 42 -10.50 1.11 -4.35
CA LEU A 42 -11.92 1.10 -4.02
C LEU A 42 -12.72 1.97 -5.00
N LEU A 43 -12.28 3.21 -5.27
CA LEU A 43 -12.97 4.10 -6.20
C LEU A 43 -13.01 3.55 -7.62
N ARG A 44 -11.92 2.93 -8.10
CA ARG A 44 -11.90 2.25 -9.41
C ARG A 44 -12.88 1.09 -9.49
N THR A 45 -13.06 0.37 -8.39
CA THR A 45 -14.04 -0.72 -8.30
C THR A 45 -15.47 -0.20 -8.28
N LEU A 46 -15.70 0.93 -7.61
CA LEU A 46 -17.02 1.57 -7.52
C LEU A 46 -17.46 2.28 -8.80
N GLN A 47 -16.53 2.80 -9.59
CA GLN A 47 -16.82 3.52 -10.84
C GLN A 47 -17.73 2.73 -11.81
N PRO A 48 -17.38 1.51 -12.26
CA PRO A 48 -18.23 0.76 -13.18
C PRO A 48 -19.57 0.35 -12.56
N LEU A 49 -19.63 0.15 -11.24
CA LEU A 49 -20.88 -0.17 -10.54
C LEU A 49 -21.84 1.03 -10.54
N ASN A 50 -21.32 2.24 -10.31
CA ASN A 50 -22.13 3.46 -10.36
C ASN A 50 -22.56 3.80 -11.78
N ILE A 51 -21.68 3.62 -12.78
CA ILE A 51 -22.03 3.81 -14.19
C ILE A 51 -23.16 2.86 -14.59
N ARG A 52 -23.06 1.57 -14.26
CA ARG A 52 -24.12 0.58 -14.55
C ARG A 52 -25.44 0.90 -13.84
N ALA A 53 -25.39 1.56 -12.71
CA ALA A 53 -26.56 1.99 -11.95
C ALA A 53 -27.13 3.34 -12.42
N GLY A 54 -26.55 4.00 -13.44
CA GLY A 54 -26.95 5.34 -13.89
C GLY A 54 -26.67 6.44 -12.85
N ARG A 55 -25.65 6.25 -12.01
CA ARG A 55 -25.23 7.16 -10.92
C ARG A 55 -23.84 7.74 -11.17
N ASP A 56 -23.50 7.93 -12.44
CA ASP A 56 -22.24 8.52 -12.89
C ASP A 56 -22.03 9.93 -12.32
N GLY A 57 -23.08 10.75 -12.27
CA GLY A 57 -23.04 12.07 -11.62
C GLY A 57 -22.66 12.00 -10.14
N ASN A 58 -23.32 11.14 -9.36
CA ASN A 58 -23.04 10.97 -7.93
C ASN A 58 -21.62 10.44 -7.68
N PHE A 59 -21.10 9.59 -8.57
CA PHE A 59 -19.72 9.13 -8.47
C PHE A 59 -18.72 10.28 -8.72
N ALA A 60 -18.99 11.13 -9.72
CA ALA A 60 -18.15 12.30 -10.00
C ALA A 60 -18.18 13.31 -8.84
N GLU A 61 -19.35 13.53 -8.22
CA GLU A 61 -19.49 14.34 -7.01
C GLU A 61 -18.67 13.76 -5.85
N LEU A 62 -18.78 12.45 -5.59
CA LEU A 62 -17.99 11.78 -4.55
C LEU A 62 -16.48 11.96 -4.76
N VAL A 63 -15.99 11.77 -6.00
CA VAL A 63 -14.56 11.96 -6.29
C VAL A 63 -14.16 13.43 -6.10
N THR A 64 -15.03 14.37 -6.45
CA THR A 64 -14.80 15.81 -6.24
C THR A 64 -14.73 16.15 -4.75
N GLU A 65 -15.64 15.64 -3.93
CA GLU A 65 -15.63 15.81 -2.47
C GLU A 65 -14.34 15.26 -1.85
N ILE A 66 -13.88 14.09 -2.31
CA ILE A 66 -12.61 13.51 -1.85
C ILE A 66 -11.43 14.40 -2.26
N ARG A 67 -11.41 14.92 -3.49
CA ARG A 67 -10.35 15.84 -3.95
C ARG A 67 -10.30 17.10 -3.09
N GLU A 68 -11.44 17.71 -2.80
CA GLU A 68 -11.52 18.92 -1.96
C GLU A 68 -11.16 18.65 -0.50
N GLY A 69 -11.72 17.60 0.10
CA GLY A 69 -11.46 17.21 1.49
C GLY A 69 -9.98 16.89 1.74
N TYR A 70 -9.29 16.36 0.73
CA TYR A 70 -7.88 15.98 0.80
C TYR A 70 -6.95 16.86 -0.04
N LYS A 71 -7.33 18.10 -0.39
CA LYS A 71 -6.51 19.00 -1.23
C LYS A 71 -5.10 19.26 -0.72
N ARG A 72 -4.89 19.17 0.60
CA ARG A 72 -3.56 19.28 1.24
C ARG A 72 -2.71 18.00 1.16
N ARG A 73 -3.18 16.97 0.44
CA ARG A 73 -2.52 15.67 0.24
C ARG A 73 -2.22 15.47 -1.25
N PRO A 74 -1.18 16.11 -1.78
CA PRO A 74 -0.86 16.06 -3.22
C PRO A 74 -0.57 14.63 -3.72
N ASN A 75 -0.13 13.72 -2.84
CA ASN A 75 0.10 12.32 -3.21
C ASN A 75 -1.19 11.57 -3.52
N LEU A 76 -2.29 11.85 -2.81
CA LEU A 76 -3.58 11.22 -3.09
C LEU A 76 -4.14 11.75 -4.40
N ILE A 77 -4.12 13.07 -4.60
CA ILE A 77 -4.60 13.71 -5.83
C ILE A 77 -3.87 13.15 -7.06
N LYS A 78 -2.53 13.08 -7.02
CA LYS A 78 -1.74 12.50 -8.12
C LYS A 78 -2.12 11.05 -8.45
N ARG A 79 -2.54 10.28 -7.45
CA ARG A 79 -2.95 8.88 -7.66
C ARG A 79 -4.36 8.78 -8.25
N LEU A 80 -5.28 9.64 -7.80
CA LEU A 80 -6.61 9.79 -8.40
C LEU A 80 -6.49 10.19 -9.88
N ASP A 81 -5.69 11.23 -10.17
CA ASP A 81 -5.42 11.68 -11.55
C ASP A 81 -4.87 10.55 -12.42
N ARG A 82 -3.87 9.80 -11.91
CA ARG A 82 -3.28 8.66 -12.64
C ARG A 82 -4.29 7.52 -12.88
N ALA A 83 -5.26 7.37 -11.99
CA ALA A 83 -6.31 6.36 -12.11
C ALA A 83 -7.42 6.77 -13.08
N GLY A 84 -7.44 8.02 -13.55
CA GLY A 84 -8.53 8.58 -14.37
C GLY A 84 -9.79 8.87 -13.56
N LEU A 85 -9.63 9.10 -12.25
CA LEU A 85 -10.70 9.40 -11.29
C LEU A 85 -10.73 10.88 -10.98
#